data_AF-A0AAD6YKI0-F1
#
_entry.id   AF-A0AAD6YKI0-F1
#
_cell.length_a   1.000
_cell.length_b   1.000
_cell.length_c   1.000
_cell.angle_alpha   90.00
_cell.angle_beta   90.00
_cell.angle_gamma   90.00
#
_symmetry.space_group_name_H-M   'P 1'
#
loop_
_entity.id
_entity.type
_entity.pdbx_description
1 polymer ?
#
loop_
_entity_poly.entity_id
_entity_poly.type
_entity_poly.pdbx_seq_one_letter_code
_entity_poly.pdbx_strand_id
1 'polypeptide(L)'
;MADPLSNLRTAYSVLESRVNLALRTQLGDTERLCLQRDEALRLLQAATQASCIHQHVFPPAEFALLQGNISSMVDRLDDTCYLSNDPPDVSPIPVISQSSNGKRGRPRKNIDPNFLTEAMRIRRPSGIAPVLQCHPRTVRRHALDLGLVEPGQPVFIHHTLADGSHVRARNAAPQRTRSTLTNNELDAAIGQILEIFPTFGRNLIAGRLKASGHEVTRERIIASYLRVHGAPGAFGGRSIHRKAYKVAGANSLWHHDG
;
A
#
# COMPACT_ATOMS: atom_id res chain seq x y z
N MET A 1 41.23 5.45 6.17
CA MET A 1 40.17 5.82 7.13
C MET A 1 39.24 6.78 6.40
N ALA A 2 37.92 6.57 6.46
CA ALA A 2 36.97 7.47 5.82
C ALA A 2 37.01 8.85 6.50
N ASP A 3 36.99 9.91 5.71
CA ASP A 3 36.93 11.28 6.22
C ASP A 3 35.60 11.49 6.98
N PRO A 4 35.63 11.76 8.31
CA PRO A 4 34.42 11.95 9.11
C PRO A 4 33.51 13.05 8.56
N LEU A 5 34.07 14.09 7.93
CA LEU A 5 33.30 15.16 7.30
C LEU A 5 32.51 14.64 6.08
N SER A 6 33.14 13.81 5.24
CA SER A 6 32.49 13.16 4.11
C SER A 6 31.32 12.27 4.54
N ASN A 7 31.46 11.57 5.67
CA ASN A 7 30.40 10.74 6.23
C ASN A 7 29.21 11.59 6.70
N LEU A 8 29.45 12.71 7.37
CA LEU A 8 28.39 13.63 7.82
C LEU A 8 27.65 14.26 6.64
N ARG A 9 28.38 14.69 5.59
CA ARG A 9 27.76 15.23 4.35
C ARG A 9 26.88 14.20 3.66
N THR A 10 27.35 12.95 3.60
CA THR A 10 26.57 11.83 3.03
C THR A 10 25.33 11.53 3.86
N ALA A 11 25.46 11.51 5.20
CA ALA A 11 24.33 11.31 6.09
C ALA A 11 23.29 12.43 5.96
N TYR A 12 23.75 13.68 5.85
CA TYR A 12 22.88 14.84 5.63
C TYR A 12 22.10 14.74 4.31
N SER A 13 22.75 14.41 3.19
CA SER A 13 22.05 14.33 1.89
C SER A 13 21.01 13.21 1.84
N VAL A 14 21.29 12.08 2.50
CA VAL A 14 20.33 10.99 2.67
C VAL A 14 19.15 11.43 3.53
N LEU A 15 19.40 12.11 4.66
CA LEU A 15 18.36 12.64 5.53
C LEU A 15 17.49 13.67 4.78
N GLU A 16 18.10 14.63 4.10
CA GLU A 16 17.40 15.65 3.32
C GLU A 16 16.47 15.02 2.27
N SER A 17 16.95 14.01 1.55
CA SER A 17 16.15 13.28 0.57
C SER A 17 14.95 12.58 1.21
N ARG A 18 15.14 11.96 2.39
CA ARG A 18 14.07 11.28 3.13
C ARG A 18 13.05 12.26 3.70
N VAL A 19 13.50 13.36 4.31
CA VAL A 19 12.61 14.41 4.83
C VAL A 19 11.79 15.01 3.70
N ASN A 20 12.40 15.36 2.57
CA ASN A 20 11.67 15.88 1.41
C ASN A 20 10.65 14.88 0.85
N LEU A 21 10.97 13.58 0.85
CA LEU A 21 10.03 12.53 0.47
C LEU A 21 8.88 12.40 1.48
N ALA A 22 9.17 12.42 2.78
CA ALA A 22 8.19 12.32 3.85
C ALA A 22 7.21 13.50 3.81
N LEU A 23 7.72 14.73 3.73
CA LEU A 23 6.90 15.95 3.60
C LEU A 23 5.93 15.91 2.41
N ARG A 24 6.29 15.21 1.32
CA ARG A 24 5.44 15.10 0.11
C ARG A 24 4.45 13.94 0.15
N THR A 25 4.76 12.87 0.87
CA THR A 25 4.04 11.58 0.74
C THR A 25 3.38 11.10 2.01
N GLN A 26 3.74 11.67 3.16
CA GLN A 26 3.36 11.19 4.49
C GLN A 26 2.60 12.26 5.28
N LEU A 27 1.87 13.15 4.58
CA LEU A 27 0.94 14.09 5.20
C LEU A 27 -0.06 13.32 6.06
N GLY A 28 0.03 13.52 7.39
CA GLY A 28 -0.83 12.88 8.39
C GLY A 28 -0.37 11.57 8.98
N ASP A 29 0.76 11.04 8.53
CA ASP A 29 1.42 9.94 9.22
C ASP A 29 2.34 10.48 10.31
N THR A 30 1.75 10.89 11.44
CA THR A 30 2.45 11.56 12.55
C THR A 30 3.59 10.71 13.09
N GLU A 31 3.41 9.39 13.17
CA GLU A 31 4.44 8.47 13.65
C GLU A 31 5.68 8.52 12.76
N ARG A 32 5.50 8.46 11.43
CA ARG A 32 6.65 8.53 10.51
C ARG A 32 7.31 9.90 10.46
N LEU A 33 6.54 10.98 10.53
CA LEU A 33 7.08 12.33 10.58
C LEU A 33 7.92 12.54 11.86
N CYS A 34 7.45 12.04 13.01
CA CYS A 34 8.21 12.03 14.26
C CYS A 34 9.53 11.24 14.14
N LEU A 35 9.51 10.07 13.49
CA LEU A 35 10.75 9.30 13.27
C LEU A 35 11.78 10.09 12.44
N GLN A 36 11.36 10.79 11.40
CA GLN A 36 12.25 11.62 10.58
C GLN A 36 12.79 12.83 11.36
N ARG A 37 11.95 13.44 12.20
CA ARG A 37 12.35 14.51 13.11
C ARG A 37 13.44 14.04 14.09
N ASP A 38 13.25 12.88 14.69
CA ASP A 38 14.22 12.30 15.63
C ASP A 38 15.53 11.89 14.95
N GLU A 39 15.48 11.44 13.69
CA GLU A 39 16.70 11.23 12.88
C GLU A 39 17.45 12.54 12.62
N ALA A 40 16.74 13.63 12.32
CA ALA A 40 17.33 14.94 12.08
C ALA A 40 18.00 15.51 13.34
N LEU A 41 17.33 15.42 14.50
CA LEU A 41 17.90 15.83 15.78
C LEU A 41 19.11 14.99 16.18
N ARG A 42 19.09 13.67 15.94
CA ARG A 42 20.24 12.78 16.18
C ARG A 42 21.44 13.16 15.32
N LEU A 43 21.22 13.51 14.05
CA LEU A 43 22.31 13.97 13.17
C LEU A 43 22.93 15.29 13.68
N LEU A 44 22.10 16.24 14.12
CA LEU A 44 22.59 17.49 14.70
C LEU A 44 23.39 17.28 15.99
N GLN A 45 22.94 16.37 16.86
CA GLN A 45 23.66 16.00 18.07
C GLN A 45 25.03 15.38 17.74
N ALA A 46 25.07 14.46 16.77
CA ALA A 46 26.31 13.85 16.31
C ALA A 46 27.28 14.89 15.69
N ALA A 47 26.77 15.83 14.90
CA ALA A 47 27.57 16.91 14.32
C ALA A 47 28.13 17.85 15.42
N THR A 48 27.32 18.20 16.42
CA THR A 48 27.75 19.01 17.57
C THR A 48 28.87 18.31 18.34
N GLN A 49 28.71 17.02 18.65
CA GLN A 49 29.73 16.23 19.33
C GLN A 49 31.04 16.15 18.51
N ALA A 50 30.94 15.91 17.21
CA ALA A 50 32.10 15.89 16.32
C ALA A 50 32.81 17.25 16.28
N SER A 51 32.06 18.36 16.26
CA SER A 51 32.63 19.71 16.30
C SER A 51 33.34 20.02 17.62
N CYS A 52 32.84 19.51 18.76
CA CYS A 52 33.49 19.68 20.06
C CYS A 52 34.80 18.90 20.16
N ILE A 53 34.86 17.68 19.62
CA ILE A 53 36.05 16.81 19.68
C ILE A 53 37.10 17.24 18.64
N HIS A 54 36.64 17.62 17.44
CA HIS A 54 37.49 17.88 16.28
C HIS A 54 37.29 19.30 15.75
N GLN A 55 37.63 20.29 16.58
CA GLN A 55 37.41 21.72 16.31
C GLN A 55 37.99 22.22 14.96
N HIS A 56 38.99 21.53 14.41
CA HIS A 56 39.64 21.86 13.15
C HIS A 56 39.06 21.13 11.92
N VAL A 57 38.23 20.10 12.12
CA VAL A 57 37.69 19.28 11.01
C VAL A 57 36.43 19.90 10.42
N PHE A 58 35.69 20.69 11.19
CA PHE A 58 34.44 21.30 10.75
C PHE A 58 34.59 22.82 10.61
N PRO A 59 34.57 23.39 9.38
CA PRO A 59 34.57 24.83 9.21
C PRO A 59 33.37 25.46 9.93
N PRO A 60 33.56 26.50 10.76
CA PRO A 60 32.48 27.04 11.60
C PRO A 60 31.30 27.57 10.78
N ALA A 61 31.56 28.08 9.57
CA ALA A 61 30.52 28.52 8.64
C ALA A 61 29.67 27.36 8.11
N GLU A 62 30.29 26.21 7.81
CA GLU A 62 29.56 25.01 7.37
C GLU A 62 28.71 24.44 8.51
N PHE A 63 29.20 24.49 9.75
CA PHE A 63 28.46 24.00 10.91
C PHE A 63 27.20 24.83 11.16
N ALA A 64 27.33 26.16 11.10
CA ALA A 64 26.20 27.08 11.23
C ALA A 64 25.14 26.84 10.13
N LEU A 65 25.57 26.58 8.89
CA LEU A 65 24.67 26.24 7.79
C LEU A 65 23.94 24.92 8.03
N LEU A 66 24.66 23.88 8.47
CA LEU A 66 24.09 22.57 8.80
C LEU A 66 23.02 22.70 9.90
N GLN A 67 23.32 23.46 10.96
CA GLN A 67 22.39 23.71 12.06
C GLN A 67 21.12 24.43 11.58
N GLY A 68 21.28 25.48 10.76
CA GLY A 68 20.15 26.20 10.17
C GLY A 68 19.27 25.31 9.28
N ASN A 69 19.89 24.47 8.44
CA ASN A 69 19.17 23.56 7.57
C ASN A 69 18.41 22.48 8.34
N ILE A 70 19.03 21.88 9.36
CA ILE A 70 18.36 20.87 10.19
C ILE A 70 17.22 21.50 11.00
N SER A 71 17.39 22.70 11.55
CA SER A 71 16.29 23.44 12.22
C SER A 71 15.13 23.63 11.26
N SER A 72 15.40 24.11 10.04
CA SER A 72 14.35 24.29 9.02
C SER A 72 13.65 22.98 8.64
N MET A 73 14.37 21.86 8.60
CA MET A 73 13.75 20.54 8.37
C MET A 73 12.80 20.15 9.51
N VAL A 74 13.23 20.36 10.77
CA VAL A 74 12.41 20.06 11.95
C VAL A 74 11.16 20.93 11.98
N ASP A 75 11.30 22.24 11.77
CA ASP A 75 10.17 23.18 11.75
C ASP A 75 9.15 22.77 10.67
N ARG A 76 9.62 22.42 9.46
CA ARG A 76 8.74 21.96 8.38
C ARG A 76 8.04 20.64 8.71
N LEU A 77 8.72 19.71 9.38
CA LEU A 77 8.12 18.45 9.82
C LEU A 77 7.05 18.69 10.89
N ASP A 78 7.33 19.57 11.85
CA ASP A 78 6.39 19.94 12.91
C ASP A 78 5.16 20.68 12.33
N ASP A 79 5.36 21.65 11.45
CA ASP A 79 4.28 22.33 10.71
C ASP A 79 3.41 21.33 9.94
N THR A 80 4.04 20.34 9.31
CA THR A 80 3.33 19.30 8.54
C THR A 80 2.52 18.37 9.45
N CYS A 81 3.03 18.07 10.65
CA CYS A 81 2.27 17.36 11.68
C CYS A 81 1.03 18.16 12.11
N TYR A 82 1.14 19.49 12.27
CA TYR A 82 0.01 20.36 12.62
C TYR A 82 -1.00 20.49 11.48
N LEU A 83 -0.55 20.77 10.26
CA LEU A 83 -1.43 20.92 9.08
C LEU A 83 -2.27 19.68 8.80
N SER A 84 -1.78 18.49 9.13
CA SER A 84 -2.59 17.29 8.97
C SER A 84 -3.61 17.08 10.08
N ASN A 85 -3.41 17.69 11.25
CA ASN A 85 -4.36 17.60 12.36
C ASN A 85 -5.47 18.63 12.24
N ASP A 86 -5.32 19.64 11.37
CA ASP A 86 -6.43 20.53 11.06
C ASP A 86 -7.55 19.73 10.40
N PRO A 87 -8.72 19.62 11.05
CA PRO A 87 -9.88 19.04 10.39
C PRO A 87 -10.13 19.89 9.13
N PRO A 88 -10.44 19.28 7.98
CA PRO A 88 -10.65 20.05 6.76
C PRO A 88 -11.67 21.16 7.04
N ASP A 89 -11.31 22.41 6.71
CA ASP A 89 -12.15 23.60 6.91
C ASP A 89 -13.56 23.45 6.33
N VAL A 90 -13.68 22.55 5.33
CA VAL A 90 -14.92 22.21 4.68
C VAL A 90 -15.34 20.81 5.13
N SER A 91 -16.60 20.71 5.59
CA SER A 91 -17.23 19.42 5.83
C SER A 91 -17.05 18.51 4.61
N PRO A 92 -16.70 17.23 4.80
CA PRO A 92 -16.46 16.32 3.68
C PRO A 92 -17.69 16.30 2.76
N ILE A 93 -17.45 16.44 1.45
CA ILE A 93 -18.51 16.40 0.45
C ILE A 93 -19.29 15.09 0.66
N PRO A 94 -20.60 15.13 0.91
CA PRO A 94 -21.37 13.92 1.20
C PRO A 94 -21.51 13.08 -0.06
N VAL A 95 -20.58 12.14 -0.27
CA VAL A 95 -20.56 11.23 -1.42
C VAL A 95 -21.71 10.21 -1.36
N ILE A 96 -22.20 9.91 -0.15
CA ILE A 96 -23.29 8.96 0.07
C ILE A 96 -24.40 9.63 0.86
N SER A 97 -25.60 9.59 0.29
CA SER A 97 -26.83 9.93 1.01
C SER A 97 -27.67 8.67 1.24
N GLN A 98 -28.46 8.66 2.31
CA GLN A 98 -29.48 7.62 2.51
C GLN A 98 -30.84 8.19 2.15
N SER A 99 -31.53 7.60 1.18
CA SER A 99 -32.91 7.95 0.86
C SER A 99 -33.86 6.88 1.39
N SER A 100 -34.81 7.28 2.23
CA SER A 100 -35.97 6.46 2.61
C SER A 100 -37.14 6.80 1.69
N ASN A 101 -37.81 5.78 1.14
CA ASN A 101 -38.98 5.95 0.28
C ASN A 101 -40.31 5.76 1.03
N GLY A 102 -40.27 5.82 2.37
CA GLY A 102 -41.44 5.59 3.22
C GLY A 102 -41.95 4.14 3.27
N LYS A 103 -41.37 3.22 2.49
CA LYS A 103 -41.74 1.80 2.52
C LYS A 103 -40.94 1.06 3.59
N ARG A 104 -41.54 0.04 4.20
CA ARG A 104 -40.85 -0.84 5.16
C ARG A 104 -39.67 -1.53 4.48
N GLY A 105 -38.45 -1.26 4.95
CA GLY A 105 -37.22 -1.86 4.43
C GLY A 105 -35.96 -1.07 4.80
N ARG A 106 -34.79 -1.63 4.49
CA ARG A 106 -33.49 -0.96 4.70
C ARG A 106 -33.36 0.23 3.75
N PRO A 107 -33.06 1.46 4.23
CA PRO A 107 -32.85 2.64 3.38
C PRO A 107 -31.84 2.38 2.27
N ARG A 108 -32.10 2.92 1.08
CA ARG A 108 -31.17 2.81 -0.04
C ARG A 108 -30.04 3.83 0.17
N LYS A 109 -28.80 3.37 0.05
CA LYS A 109 -27.63 4.26 -0.09
C LYS A 109 -27.61 4.76 -1.53
N ASN A 110 -27.63 6.07 -1.76
CA ASN A 110 -27.40 6.71 -3.05
C ASN A 110 -25.96 7.22 -3.07
N ILE A 111 -25.25 6.94 -4.16
CA ILE A 111 -23.86 7.37 -4.36
C ILE A 111 -23.91 8.49 -5.38
N ASP A 112 -23.17 9.58 -5.15
CA ASP A 112 -23.04 10.66 -6.13
C ASP A 112 -22.55 10.12 -7.50
N PRO A 113 -23.31 10.34 -8.60
CA PRO A 113 -22.95 9.86 -9.93
C PRO A 113 -21.60 10.37 -10.42
N ASN A 114 -21.24 11.62 -10.13
CA ASN A 114 -19.99 12.21 -10.59
C ASN A 114 -18.79 11.54 -9.92
N PHE A 115 -18.84 11.44 -8.58
CA PHE A 115 -17.84 10.67 -7.82
C PHE A 115 -17.72 9.23 -8.33
N LEU A 116 -18.83 8.52 -8.50
CA LEU A 116 -18.80 7.12 -8.91
C LEU A 116 -18.20 6.94 -10.30
N THR A 117 -18.49 7.85 -11.23
CA THR A 117 -17.92 7.86 -12.59
C THR A 117 -16.40 7.97 -12.56
N GLU A 118 -15.87 8.95 -11.82
CA GLU A 118 -14.42 9.13 -11.69
C GLU A 118 -13.75 7.97 -10.93
N ALA A 119 -14.37 7.52 -9.83
CA ALA A 119 -13.84 6.40 -9.04
C ALA A 119 -13.75 5.11 -9.86
N MET A 120 -14.72 4.85 -10.74
CA MET A 120 -14.76 3.66 -11.61
C MET A 120 -13.67 3.67 -12.70
N ARG A 121 -13.14 4.84 -13.09
CA ARG A 121 -11.97 4.93 -13.99
C ARG A 121 -10.70 4.40 -13.34
N ILE A 122 -10.58 4.56 -12.02
CA ILE A 122 -9.35 4.27 -11.28
C ILE A 122 -9.42 2.88 -10.60
N ARG A 123 -10.57 2.51 -10.04
CA ARG A 123 -10.72 1.31 -9.21
C ARG A 123 -11.94 0.49 -9.60
N ARG A 124 -11.84 -0.84 -9.43
CA ARG A 124 -12.99 -1.74 -9.55
C ARG A 124 -13.95 -1.57 -8.37
N PRO A 125 -15.23 -1.99 -8.48
CA PRO A 125 -16.21 -1.87 -7.40
C PRO A 125 -15.73 -2.41 -6.03
N SER A 126 -14.92 -3.47 -6.01
CA SER A 126 -14.34 -4.03 -4.78
C SER A 126 -13.34 -3.11 -4.08
N GLY A 127 -12.64 -2.25 -4.82
CA GLY A 127 -11.70 -1.28 -4.26
C GLY A 127 -12.36 0.04 -3.84
N ILE A 128 -13.54 0.36 -4.38
CA ILE A 128 -14.32 1.54 -4.02
C ILE A 128 -15.16 1.29 -2.77
N ALA A 129 -15.70 0.08 -2.62
CA ALA A 129 -16.65 -0.25 -1.55
C ALA A 129 -16.16 0.05 -0.11
N PRO A 130 -14.89 -0.22 0.25
CA PRO A 130 -14.37 0.12 1.58
C PRO A 130 -14.39 1.62 1.88
N VAL A 131 -14.06 2.46 0.88
CA VAL A 131 -14.06 3.93 0.99
C VAL A 131 -15.49 4.42 1.25
N LEU A 132 -16.46 3.82 0.57
CA LEU A 132 -17.88 4.14 0.69
C LEU A 132 -18.59 3.39 1.84
N GLN A 133 -17.85 2.61 2.64
CA GLN A 133 -18.41 1.77 3.72
C GLN A 133 -19.66 0.99 3.27
N CYS A 134 -19.61 0.39 2.08
CA CYS A 134 -20.71 -0.37 1.52
C CYS A 134 -20.23 -1.69 0.88
N HIS A 135 -21.17 -2.55 0.50
CA HIS A 135 -20.83 -3.81 -0.14
C HIS A 135 -20.46 -3.58 -1.63
N PRO A 136 -19.44 -4.25 -2.21
CA PRO A 136 -19.07 -4.09 -3.61
C PRO A 136 -20.22 -4.29 -4.62
N ARG A 137 -21.18 -5.16 -4.27
CA ARG A 137 -22.42 -5.34 -5.06
C ARG A 137 -23.27 -4.06 -5.12
N THR A 138 -23.31 -3.26 -4.07
CA THR A 138 -24.05 -1.98 -4.05
C THR A 138 -23.42 -1.00 -5.03
N VAL A 139 -22.09 -0.88 -5.01
CA VAL A 139 -21.33 -0.04 -5.96
C VAL A 139 -21.57 -0.51 -7.39
N ARG A 140 -21.45 -1.82 -7.66
CA ARG A 140 -21.70 -2.38 -8.99
C ARG A 140 -23.15 -2.14 -9.45
N ARG A 141 -24.14 -2.27 -8.56
CA ARG A 141 -25.54 -2.01 -8.92
C ARG A 141 -25.75 -0.56 -9.33
N HIS A 142 -25.24 0.40 -8.57
CA HIS A 142 -25.29 1.81 -8.96
C HIS A 142 -24.54 2.10 -10.26
N ALA A 143 -23.39 1.47 -10.47
CA ALA A 143 -22.66 1.61 -11.73
C ALA A 143 -23.45 1.02 -12.92
N LEU A 144 -24.21 -0.06 -12.73
CA LEU A 144 -25.14 -0.60 -13.74
C LEU A 144 -26.30 0.36 -13.98
N ASP A 145 -26.91 0.90 -12.92
CA ASP A 145 -28.03 1.85 -13.00
C ASP A 145 -27.62 3.14 -13.76
N LEU A 146 -26.35 3.54 -13.66
CA LEU A 146 -25.77 4.69 -14.38
C LEU A 146 -25.17 4.34 -15.76
N GLY A 147 -25.19 3.08 -16.20
CA GLY A 147 -24.60 2.66 -17.47
C GLY A 147 -23.06 2.72 -17.53
N LEU A 148 -22.38 2.76 -16.39
CA LEU A 148 -20.91 2.80 -16.30
C LEU A 148 -20.26 1.42 -16.47
N VAL A 149 -21.03 0.35 -16.30
CA VAL A 149 -20.55 -1.03 -16.38
C VAL A 149 -21.59 -1.87 -17.09
N GLU A 150 -21.16 -2.71 -18.03
CA GLU A 150 -22.04 -3.65 -18.69
C GLU A 150 -22.53 -4.76 -17.73
N PRO A 151 -23.81 -5.17 -17.84
CA PRO A 151 -24.31 -6.36 -17.17
C PRO A 151 -23.41 -7.56 -17.43
N GLY A 152 -23.10 -8.33 -16.39
CA GLY A 152 -22.36 -9.57 -16.57
C GLY A 152 -23.24 -10.58 -17.31
N GLN A 153 -22.63 -11.47 -18.09
CA GLN A 153 -23.37 -12.58 -18.69
C GLN A 153 -24.11 -13.37 -17.58
N PRO A 154 -25.34 -13.82 -17.85
CA PRO A 154 -26.12 -14.57 -16.86
C PRO A 154 -25.36 -15.85 -16.46
N VAL A 155 -25.46 -16.27 -15.20
CA VAL A 155 -24.74 -17.48 -14.74
C VAL A 155 -25.32 -18.74 -15.39
N PHE A 156 -26.62 -18.72 -15.70
CA PHE A 156 -27.33 -19.79 -16.36
C PHE A 156 -28.00 -19.27 -17.62
N ILE A 157 -27.88 -20.03 -18.71
CA ILE A 157 -28.64 -19.84 -19.94
C ILE A 157 -29.65 -20.98 -20.02
N HIS A 158 -30.90 -20.63 -20.32
CA HIS A 158 -31.96 -21.59 -20.59
C HIS A 158 -32.05 -21.81 -22.10
N HIS A 159 -31.84 -23.04 -22.54
CA HIS A 159 -32.03 -23.44 -23.94
C HIS A 159 -33.30 -24.28 -24.03
N THR A 160 -34.16 -23.97 -25.00
CA THR A 160 -35.28 -24.84 -25.38
C THR A 160 -34.81 -25.72 -26.53
N LEU A 161 -34.85 -27.04 -26.34
CA LEU A 161 -34.48 -28.03 -27.35
C LEU A 161 -35.63 -28.25 -28.34
N ALA A 162 -35.33 -28.90 -29.47
CA ALA A 162 -36.31 -29.16 -30.53
C ALA A 162 -37.48 -30.07 -30.09
N ASP A 163 -37.30 -30.84 -29.02
CA ASP A 163 -38.34 -31.67 -28.40
C ASP A 163 -39.23 -30.91 -27.40
N GLY A 164 -39.00 -29.59 -27.22
CA GLY A 164 -39.71 -28.75 -26.26
C GLY A 164 -39.17 -28.81 -24.83
N SER A 165 -38.12 -29.59 -24.55
CA SER A 165 -37.50 -29.64 -23.23
C SER A 165 -36.62 -28.42 -22.96
N HIS A 166 -36.51 -28.00 -21.69
CA HIS A 166 -35.66 -26.89 -21.26
C HIS A 166 -34.39 -27.39 -20.58
N VAL A 167 -33.23 -27.07 -21.15
CA VAL A 167 -31.93 -27.37 -20.56
C VAL A 167 -31.35 -26.11 -19.94
N ARG A 168 -30.95 -26.20 -18.67
CA ARG A 168 -30.22 -25.14 -17.96
C ARG A 168 -28.72 -25.38 -18.10
N ALA A 169 -28.07 -24.62 -18.98
CA ALA A 169 -26.62 -24.62 -19.12
C ALA A 169 -26.01 -23.58 -18.19
N ARG A 170 -24.96 -23.93 -17.44
CA ARG A 170 -24.16 -22.96 -16.69
C ARG A 170 -23.18 -22.32 -17.67
N ASN A 171 -23.12 -21.00 -17.73
CA ASN A 171 -22.05 -20.33 -18.46
C ASN A 171 -20.71 -20.74 -17.86
N ALA A 172 -19.84 -21.29 -18.71
CA ALA A 172 -18.47 -21.57 -18.32
C ALA A 172 -17.87 -20.28 -17.78
N ALA A 173 -17.25 -20.35 -16.61
CA ALA A 173 -16.55 -19.18 -16.08
C ALA A 173 -15.53 -18.74 -17.14
N PRO A 174 -15.41 -17.43 -17.43
CA PRO A 174 -14.41 -16.96 -18.38
C PRO A 174 -13.06 -17.52 -17.95
N GLN A 175 -12.49 -18.35 -18.81
CA GLN A 175 -11.18 -18.94 -18.56
C GLN A 175 -10.21 -17.77 -18.54
N ARG A 176 -9.65 -17.47 -17.36
CA ARG A 176 -8.66 -16.40 -17.28
C ARG A 176 -7.51 -16.76 -18.21
N THR A 177 -7.20 -15.85 -19.14
CA THR A 177 -6.10 -16.01 -20.08
C THR A 177 -4.82 -16.17 -19.27
N ARG A 178 -4.35 -17.42 -19.15
CA ARG A 178 -3.11 -17.72 -18.45
C ARG A 178 -1.97 -17.13 -19.27
N SER A 179 -0.99 -16.53 -18.60
CA SER A 179 0.17 -15.99 -19.27
C SER A 179 0.87 -17.05 -20.12
N THR A 180 1.18 -16.71 -21.36
CA THR A 180 1.91 -17.55 -22.32
C THR A 180 3.42 -17.54 -22.10
N LEU A 181 3.91 -16.82 -21.08
CA LEU A 181 5.34 -16.78 -20.75
C LEU A 181 5.91 -18.18 -20.65
N THR A 182 6.99 -18.41 -21.37
CA THR A 182 7.84 -19.59 -21.24
C THR A 182 8.53 -19.60 -19.87
N ASN A 183 9.13 -20.73 -19.49
CA ASN A 183 9.83 -20.80 -18.20
C ASN A 183 11.04 -19.86 -18.16
N ASN A 184 11.77 -19.72 -19.27
CA ASN A 184 12.94 -18.84 -19.34
C ASN A 184 12.56 -17.36 -19.22
N GLU A 185 11.48 -16.94 -19.90
CA GLU A 185 11.00 -15.56 -19.79
C GLU A 185 10.47 -15.26 -18.38
N LEU A 186 9.79 -16.22 -17.75
CA LEU A 186 9.35 -16.08 -16.36
C LEU A 186 10.54 -15.97 -15.41
N ASP A 187 11.57 -16.80 -15.58
CA ASP A 187 12.79 -16.78 -14.77
C ASP A 187 13.52 -15.43 -14.92
N ALA A 188 13.66 -14.93 -16.15
CA ALA A 188 14.24 -13.61 -16.42
C ALA A 188 13.44 -12.47 -15.77
N ALA A 189 12.11 -12.50 -15.87
CA ALA A 189 11.25 -11.50 -15.25
C ALA A 189 11.34 -11.53 -13.72
N ILE A 190 11.39 -12.71 -13.09
CA ILE A 190 11.57 -12.83 -11.65
C ILE A 190 12.97 -12.35 -11.23
N GLY A 191 14.02 -12.66 -12.01
CA GLY A 191 15.37 -12.18 -11.78
C GLY A 191 15.46 -10.66 -11.74
N GLN A 192 14.88 -9.98 -12.73
CA GLN A 192 14.82 -8.51 -12.77
C GLN A 192 14.05 -7.93 -11.58
N ILE A 193 12.96 -8.56 -11.16
CA ILE A 193 12.21 -8.11 -9.97
C ILE A 193 13.06 -8.22 -8.70
N LEU A 194 13.80 -9.32 -8.54
CA LEU A 194 14.64 -9.56 -7.37
C LEU A 194 15.91 -8.73 -7.36
N GLU A 195 16.44 -8.35 -8.52
CA GLU A 195 17.56 -7.40 -8.62
C GLU A 195 17.18 -6.03 -8.04
N ILE A 196 15.97 -5.55 -8.35
CA ILE A 196 15.45 -4.28 -7.83
C ILE A 196 14.97 -4.42 -6.38
N PHE A 197 14.33 -5.55 -6.04
CA PHE A 197 13.75 -5.81 -4.72
C PHE A 197 14.17 -7.17 -4.16
N PRO A 198 15.38 -7.29 -3.59
CA PRO A 198 15.94 -8.57 -3.15
C PRO A 198 15.12 -9.27 -2.05
N THR A 199 14.31 -8.52 -1.30
CA THR A 199 13.51 -9.03 -0.18
C THR A 199 12.08 -9.43 -0.58
N PHE A 200 11.72 -9.34 -1.86
CA PHE A 200 10.35 -9.64 -2.30
C PHE A 200 10.01 -11.12 -2.14
N GLY A 201 8.99 -11.37 -1.30
CA GLY A 201 8.36 -12.67 -1.21
C GLY A 201 7.54 -13.02 -2.46
N ARG A 202 7.25 -14.31 -2.62
CA ARG A 202 6.50 -14.88 -3.76
C ARG A 202 5.16 -14.20 -4.04
N ASN A 203 4.45 -13.74 -3.00
CA ASN A 203 3.17 -13.02 -3.16
C ASN A 203 3.36 -11.63 -3.79
N LEU A 204 4.43 -10.92 -3.43
CA LEU A 204 4.77 -9.61 -4.02
C LEU A 204 5.22 -9.76 -5.46
N ILE A 205 6.00 -10.81 -5.76
CA ILE A 205 6.36 -11.17 -7.14
C ILE A 205 5.12 -11.45 -7.98
N ALA A 206 4.18 -12.25 -7.47
CA ALA A 206 2.91 -12.51 -8.16
C ALA A 206 2.12 -11.22 -8.40
N GLY A 207 2.08 -10.31 -7.42
CA GLY A 207 1.47 -8.99 -7.55
C GLY A 207 2.14 -8.15 -8.65
N ARG A 208 3.47 -8.14 -8.69
CA ARG A 208 4.25 -7.41 -9.70
C ARG A 208 4.05 -7.97 -11.10
N LEU A 209 4.13 -9.29 -11.28
CA LEU A 209 3.86 -9.95 -12.56
C LEU A 209 2.44 -9.65 -13.05
N LYS A 210 1.45 -9.67 -12.14
CA LYS A 210 0.06 -9.32 -12.45
C LYS A 210 -0.09 -7.86 -12.86
N ALA A 211 0.61 -6.94 -12.19
CA ALA A 211 0.63 -5.53 -12.58
C ALA A 211 1.24 -5.31 -13.97
N SER A 212 2.20 -6.14 -14.36
CA SER A 212 2.76 -6.20 -15.72
C SER A 212 1.87 -6.95 -16.74
N GLY A 213 0.66 -7.35 -16.37
CA GLY A 213 -0.28 -8.03 -17.28
C GLY A 213 -0.11 -9.55 -17.37
N HIS A 214 0.79 -10.16 -16.59
CA HIS A 214 1.02 -11.59 -16.61
C HIS A 214 0.28 -12.29 -15.46
N GLU A 215 -0.72 -13.12 -15.79
CA GLU A 215 -1.39 -14.00 -14.82
C GLU A 215 -0.71 -15.38 -14.82
N VAL A 216 0.23 -15.58 -13.88
CA VAL A 216 1.01 -16.81 -13.71
C VAL A 216 0.52 -17.56 -12.48
N THR A 217 0.45 -18.90 -12.54
CA THR A 217 0.01 -19.70 -11.40
C THR A 217 1.05 -19.70 -10.28
N ARG A 218 0.59 -19.91 -9.04
CA ARG A 218 1.46 -19.91 -7.86
C ARG A 218 2.55 -20.97 -7.97
N GLU A 219 2.23 -22.14 -8.53
CA GLU A 219 3.14 -23.27 -8.69
C GLU A 219 4.29 -22.91 -9.65
N ARG A 220 3.98 -22.23 -10.77
CA ARG A 220 5.00 -21.77 -11.73
C ARG A 220 5.90 -20.70 -11.12
N ILE A 221 5.35 -19.78 -10.34
CA ILE A 221 6.13 -18.75 -9.62
C ILE A 221 7.05 -19.41 -8.58
N ILE A 222 6.58 -20.40 -7.82
CA ILE A 222 7.41 -21.14 -6.87
C ILE A 222 8.57 -21.84 -7.59
N ALA A 223 8.27 -22.56 -8.67
CA ALA A 223 9.30 -23.29 -9.42
C ALA A 223 10.34 -22.35 -10.05
N SER A 224 9.89 -21.23 -10.62
CA SER A 224 10.76 -20.20 -11.20
C SER A 224 11.62 -19.50 -10.15
N TYR A 225 11.02 -19.10 -9.02
CA TYR A 225 11.74 -18.51 -7.90
C TYR A 225 12.86 -19.43 -7.38
N LEU A 226 12.60 -20.74 -7.28
CA LEU A 226 13.61 -21.71 -6.87
C LEU A 226 14.76 -21.85 -7.88
N ARG A 227 14.49 -21.72 -9.18
CA ARG A 227 15.55 -21.76 -10.22
C ARG A 227 16.41 -20.50 -10.21
N VAL A 228 15.80 -19.33 -10.02
CA VAL A 228 16.47 -18.02 -10.07
C VAL A 228 17.21 -17.69 -8.78
N HIS A 229 16.52 -17.78 -7.64
CA HIS A 229 17.06 -17.38 -6.33
C HIS A 229 17.70 -18.57 -5.59
N GLY A 230 17.45 -19.79 -6.03
CA GLY A 230 17.84 -21.01 -5.32
C GLY A 230 16.84 -21.41 -4.23
N ALA A 231 17.13 -22.50 -3.53
CA ALA A 231 16.35 -22.90 -2.37
C ALA A 231 16.47 -21.80 -1.30
N PRO A 232 15.35 -21.29 -0.74
CA PRO A 232 15.45 -20.37 0.39
C PRO A 232 16.23 -21.06 1.52
N GLY A 233 17.13 -20.33 2.17
CA GLY A 233 17.79 -20.81 3.38
C GLY A 233 16.74 -21.37 4.35
N ALA A 234 17.07 -22.44 5.08
CA ALA A 234 16.15 -23.30 5.84
C ALA A 234 15.29 -22.61 6.95
N PHE A 235 15.22 -21.28 6.98
CA PHE A 235 14.40 -20.48 7.86
C PHE A 235 12.89 -20.55 7.56
N GLY A 236 12.47 -20.98 6.37
CA GLY A 236 11.06 -20.94 5.94
C GLY A 236 10.18 -22.14 6.33
N GLY A 237 10.75 -23.20 6.91
CA GLY A 237 10.01 -24.41 7.29
C GLY A 237 9.36 -24.35 8.68
N ARG A 238 9.68 -23.35 9.50
CA ARG A 238 9.07 -23.21 10.82
C ARG A 238 7.70 -22.57 10.66
N SER A 239 6.66 -23.41 10.72
CA SER A 239 5.31 -22.95 11.02
C SER A 239 5.40 -22.04 12.25
N ILE A 240 4.97 -20.78 12.12
CA ILE A 240 4.86 -19.88 13.27
C ILE A 240 3.74 -20.45 14.13
N HIS A 241 4.10 -21.26 15.12
CA HIS A 241 3.18 -21.70 16.16
C HIS A 241 2.83 -20.49 17.02
N ARG A 242 1.75 -19.81 16.66
CA ARG A 242 1.17 -18.77 17.51
C ARG A 242 0.63 -19.47 18.75
N LYS A 243 1.21 -19.18 19.92
CA LYS A 243 0.62 -19.59 21.20
C LYS A 243 -0.73 -18.89 21.33
N ALA A 244 -1.80 -19.67 21.42
CA ALA A 244 -3.10 -19.12 21.80
C ALA A 244 -3.04 -18.81 23.30
N TYR A 245 -2.85 -17.54 23.64
CA TYR A 245 -2.90 -17.09 25.02
C TYR A 245 -4.36 -17.13 25.49
N LYS A 246 -4.64 -17.97 26.49
CA LYS A 246 -5.87 -17.90 27.27
C LYS A 246 -5.62 -16.94 28.43
N VAL A 247 -6.15 -15.74 28.33
CA VAL A 247 -6.14 -14.75 29.40
C VAL A 247 -7.54 -14.60 29.98
N ALA A 248 -7.62 -14.31 31.27
CA ALA A 248 -8.89 -14.21 32.00
C ALA A 248 -9.72 -12.97 31.63
N GLY A 249 -9.13 -11.99 30.93
CA GLY A 249 -9.82 -10.81 30.43
C GLY A 249 -9.02 -10.04 29.38
N ALA A 250 -9.65 -9.10 28.69
CA ALA A 250 -9.06 -8.35 27.57
C ALA A 250 -7.79 -7.55 27.94
N ASN A 251 -7.66 -7.13 29.21
CA ASN A 251 -6.54 -6.30 29.67
C ASN A 251 -5.32 -7.10 30.15
N SER A 252 -5.40 -8.43 30.28
CA SER A 252 -4.27 -9.23 30.81
C SER A 252 -3.15 -9.47 29.79
N LEU A 253 -3.33 -9.00 28.55
CA LEU A 253 -2.40 -9.22 27.43
C LEU A 253 -1.47 -8.02 27.19
N TRP A 254 -1.70 -6.91 27.91
CA TRP A 254 -0.84 -5.73 27.86
C TRP A 254 0.37 -5.96 28.78
N HIS A 255 1.50 -6.34 28.18
CA HIS A 255 2.78 -6.27 28.86
C HIS A 255 3.28 -4.83 28.80
N HIS A 256 3.23 -4.12 29.92
CA HIS A 256 3.99 -2.89 30.13
C HIS A 256 5.45 -3.27 30.44
N ASP A 257 6.17 -3.84 29.48
CA ASP A 257 7.63 -3.81 29.54
C ASP A 257 8.05 -2.59 28.71
N GLY A 258 8.62 -1.62 29.42
CA GLY A 258 8.81 -0.21 29.01
C GLY A 258 9.83 0.05 27.92
#